data_AF-A0A673YAH6-F1
#
_entry.id   AF-A0A673YAH6-F1
#
_cell.length_a   1.000
_cell.length_b   1.000
_cell.length_c   1.000
_cell.angle_alpha   90.00
_cell.angle_beta   90.00
_cell.angle_gamma   90.00
#
_symmetry.space_group_name_H-M   'P 1'
#
loop_
_entity.id
_entity.type
_entity.pdbx_description
1 polymer ?
#
loop_
_entity_poly.entity_id
_entity_poly.type
_entity_poly.pdbx_seq_one_letter_code
_entity_poly.pdbx_strand_id
1 'polypeptide(L)'
;MFLAKRLIGGILDVVSNIDPGQFVPSDPPPPRRPLAYAEQNENDEERQFRKVFQQLAGDDMEVSPIELMNILNRIIGKRSDLKTDGFSIESCRSMVAVMDSDSTGKLGFHEFKYLWNNIKKWQCIYISNDADRSGLISSQELPAAFKAAGFPLNDQLFQLMVRRYSDEQGNMDFDNFIGCLVRLDAMCRAFKTLDKDNNGTIKVNIQEVN
;
A
#
# COMPACT_ATOMS: atom_id res chain seq x y z
N MET A 1 20.26 12.98 -23.51
CA MET A 1 19.56 11.77 -23.01
C MET A 1 20.14 11.16 -21.71
N PHE A 2 21.26 11.65 -21.16
CA PHE A 2 21.92 11.06 -19.97
C PHE A 2 21.48 11.63 -18.60
N LEU A 3 20.91 12.85 -18.55
CA LEU A 3 20.51 13.50 -17.29
C LEU A 3 19.26 12.88 -16.65
N ALA A 4 18.28 12.48 -17.46
CA ALA A 4 17.06 11.83 -16.97
C ALA A 4 17.36 10.46 -16.31
N LYS A 5 18.25 9.64 -16.87
CA LYS A 5 18.58 8.32 -16.30
C LYS A 5 19.25 8.39 -14.92
N ARG A 6 19.97 9.48 -14.60
CA ARG A 6 20.80 9.60 -13.40
C ARG A 6 20.03 10.11 -12.18
N LEU A 7 19.15 11.11 -12.37
CA LEU A 7 18.23 11.60 -11.33
C LEU A 7 17.25 10.53 -10.88
N ILE A 8 16.77 9.74 -11.84
CA ILE A 8 15.75 8.72 -11.61
C ILE A 8 16.33 7.44 -10.97
N GLY A 9 17.61 7.15 -11.17
CA GLY A 9 18.32 6.07 -10.47
C GLY A 9 18.38 6.31 -8.95
N GLY A 10 18.67 7.55 -8.53
CA GLY A 10 18.81 7.90 -7.12
C GLY A 10 17.51 7.84 -6.30
N ILE A 11 16.35 8.09 -6.93
CA ILE A 11 15.03 7.90 -6.28
C ILE A 11 14.79 6.45 -5.90
N LEU A 12 15.15 5.53 -6.80
CA LEU A 12 14.88 4.11 -6.62
C LEU A 12 15.74 3.53 -5.49
N ASP A 13 16.99 3.97 -5.35
CA ASP A 13 17.88 3.56 -4.25
C ASP A 13 17.39 4.09 -2.89
N VAL A 14 16.90 5.32 -2.83
CA VAL A 14 16.27 5.89 -1.62
C VAL A 14 15.04 5.10 -1.21
N VAL A 15 14.22 4.72 -2.17
CA VAL A 15 12.96 4.00 -1.93
C VAL A 15 13.19 2.55 -1.48
N SER A 16 14.26 1.91 -1.97
CA SER A 16 14.61 0.52 -1.62
C SER A 16 15.45 0.38 -0.34
N ASN A 17 16.16 1.43 0.09
CA ASN A 17 17.13 1.36 1.20
C ASN A 17 16.57 1.69 2.59
N ILE A 18 15.26 1.87 2.75
CA ILE A 18 14.65 2.14 4.06
C ILE A 18 14.42 0.81 4.78
N ASP A 19 15.05 0.66 5.95
CA ASP A 19 15.02 -0.54 6.79
C ASP A 19 13.59 -0.89 7.24
N PRO A 20 13.06 -2.08 6.87
CA PRO A 20 11.74 -2.55 7.29
C PRO A 20 11.60 -2.71 8.81
N GLY A 21 12.71 -2.89 9.53
CA GLY A 21 12.75 -3.09 10.99
C GLY A 21 12.45 -1.82 11.80
N GLN A 22 12.40 -0.65 11.17
CA GLN A 22 12.10 0.63 11.82
C GLN A 22 10.62 1.04 11.77
N PHE A 23 9.75 0.23 11.15
CA PHE A 23 8.35 0.60 10.96
C PHE A 23 7.43 0.17 12.11
N VAL A 24 6.98 1.15 12.88
CA VAL A 24 5.79 1.06 13.76
C VAL A 24 4.53 1.25 12.88
N PRO A 25 3.40 0.58 13.16
CA PRO A 25 2.13 0.91 12.52
C PRO A 25 1.90 2.41 12.52
N SER A 26 1.80 3.01 11.34
CA SER A 26 1.59 4.45 11.22
C SER A 26 0.16 4.75 11.64
N ASP A 27 -0.01 5.67 12.59
CA ASP A 27 -1.33 6.24 12.88
C ASP A 27 -1.92 6.83 11.59
N PRO A 28 -3.26 6.78 11.42
CA PRO A 28 -3.91 7.43 10.30
C PRO A 28 -3.48 8.90 10.20
N PRO A 29 -3.33 9.44 8.97
CA PRO A 29 -2.77 10.76 8.77
C PRO A 29 -3.60 11.82 9.53
N PRO A 30 -2.96 12.75 10.25
CA PRO A 30 -3.67 13.87 10.87
C PRO A 30 -4.27 14.78 9.79
N PRO A 31 -5.31 15.59 10.12
CA PRO A 31 -5.88 16.57 9.19
C PRO A 31 -4.81 17.50 8.61
N ARG A 32 -4.96 17.89 7.33
CA ARG A 32 -3.99 18.67 6.54
C ARG A 32 -3.43 19.84 7.37
N ARG A 33 -2.12 19.81 7.66
CA ARG A 33 -1.38 20.96 8.22
C ARG A 33 -0.87 21.85 7.07
N PRO A 34 -0.70 23.17 7.28
CA PRO A 34 -0.06 24.03 6.28
C PRO A 34 1.32 23.48 5.91
N LEU A 35 1.63 23.40 4.61
CA LEU A 35 2.89 22.84 4.06
C LEU A 35 4.14 23.42 4.76
N ALA A 36 4.12 24.72 5.03
CA ALA A 36 5.22 25.43 5.70
C ALA A 36 5.55 24.91 7.11
N TYR A 37 4.57 24.34 7.82
CA TYR A 37 4.77 23.79 9.17
C TYR A 37 5.28 22.35 9.13
N ALA A 38 4.88 21.58 8.10
CA ALA A 38 5.36 20.22 7.88
C ALA A 38 6.85 20.24 7.49
N GLU A 39 7.25 21.10 6.55
CA GLU A 39 8.62 21.18 6.01
C GLU A 39 9.68 21.60 7.04
N GLN A 40 9.30 22.36 8.08
CA GLN A 40 10.25 22.87 9.08
C GLN A 40 10.72 21.83 10.10
N ASN A 41 10.04 20.67 10.22
CA ASN A 41 10.33 19.64 11.22
C ASN A 41 10.61 18.25 10.61
N GLU A 42 10.89 18.16 9.32
CA GLU A 42 11.11 16.87 8.64
C GLU A 42 12.48 16.27 8.93
N ASN A 43 12.50 14.97 9.22
CA ASN A 43 13.72 14.18 9.23
C ASN A 43 14.24 13.94 7.80
N ASP A 44 15.47 13.45 7.68
CA ASP A 44 16.12 13.28 6.36
C ASP A 44 15.39 12.28 5.45
N GLU A 45 14.79 11.23 6.02
CA GLU A 45 13.99 10.26 5.28
C GLU A 45 12.72 10.89 4.68
N GLU A 46 12.02 11.70 5.46
CA GLU A 46 10.82 12.39 5.01
C GLU A 46 11.14 13.42 3.93
N ARG A 47 12.28 14.12 4.06
CA ARG A 47 12.77 15.03 3.03
C ARG A 47 13.12 14.32 1.73
N GLN A 48 13.72 13.14 1.82
CA GLN A 48 14.01 12.29 0.67
C GLN A 48 12.71 11.78 0.03
N PHE A 49 11.76 11.29 0.84
CA PHE A 49 10.46 10.84 0.37
C PHE A 49 9.65 11.96 -0.30
N ARG A 50 9.70 13.18 0.23
CA ARG A 50 9.09 14.38 -0.37
C ARG A 50 9.63 14.66 -1.78
N LYS A 51 10.92 14.46 -2.03
CA LYS A 51 11.49 14.58 -3.39
C LYS A 51 10.96 13.50 -4.33
N VAL A 52 10.77 12.28 -3.84
CA VAL A 52 10.16 11.19 -4.62
C VAL A 52 8.72 11.56 -4.99
N PHE A 53 7.94 12.01 -4.02
CA PHE A 53 6.57 12.45 -4.21
C PHE A 53 6.47 13.59 -5.23
N GLN A 54 7.25 14.66 -5.08
CA GLN A 54 7.24 15.80 -6.01
C GLN A 54 7.56 15.39 -7.45
N GLN A 55 8.50 14.46 -7.64
CA GLN A 55 8.84 13.97 -8.97
C GLN A 55 7.78 13.04 -9.57
N LEU A 56 7.01 12.35 -8.72
CA LEU A 56 5.94 11.46 -9.15
C LEU A 56 4.64 12.22 -9.48
N ALA A 57 4.28 13.17 -8.62
CA ALA A 57 3.05 13.95 -8.69
C ALA A 57 3.12 15.10 -9.71
N GLY A 58 4.31 15.58 -10.06
CA GLY A 58 4.45 16.66 -11.04
C GLY A 58 3.80 17.97 -10.57
N ASP A 59 3.15 18.67 -11.49
CA ASP A 59 2.70 20.05 -11.28
C ASP A 59 1.46 20.18 -10.38
N ASP A 60 0.60 19.15 -10.34
CA ASP A 60 -0.64 19.17 -9.56
C ASP A 60 -0.45 18.76 -8.10
N MET A 61 0.75 18.25 -7.76
CA MET A 61 1.15 17.84 -6.41
C MET A 61 0.22 16.77 -5.79
N GLU A 62 -0.37 15.91 -6.62
CA GLU A 62 -1.13 14.73 -6.21
C GLU A 62 -0.75 13.50 -7.07
N VAL A 63 -0.83 12.29 -6.52
CA VAL A 63 -0.51 11.06 -7.26
C VAL A 63 -1.80 10.43 -7.80
N SER A 64 -1.92 10.40 -9.13
CA SER A 64 -3.02 9.75 -9.85
C SER A 64 -2.87 8.21 -9.89
N PRO A 65 -3.96 7.48 -10.22
CA PRO A 65 -3.88 6.03 -10.44
C PRO A 65 -2.84 5.60 -11.49
N ILE A 66 -2.64 6.41 -12.53
CA ILE A 66 -1.68 6.13 -13.60
C ILE A 66 -0.25 6.29 -13.08
N GLU A 67 0.03 7.35 -12.32
CA GLU A 67 1.34 7.57 -11.70
C GLU A 67 1.68 6.47 -10.68
N LEU A 68 0.70 6.09 -9.85
CA LEU A 68 0.84 4.97 -8.91
C LEU A 68 1.17 3.66 -9.64
N MET A 69 0.44 3.34 -10.71
CA MET A 69 0.68 2.16 -11.54
C MET A 69 2.11 2.15 -12.10
N ASN A 70 2.54 3.28 -12.67
CA ASN A 70 3.86 3.40 -13.29
C ASN A 70 4.99 3.21 -12.27
N ILE A 71 4.89 3.79 -11.08
CA ILE A 71 5.95 3.66 -10.07
C ILE A 71 6.00 2.25 -9.48
N LEU A 72 4.85 1.63 -9.21
CA LEU A 72 4.80 0.26 -8.68
C LEU A 72 5.36 -0.74 -9.70
N ASN A 73 4.90 -0.68 -10.96
CA ASN A 73 5.37 -1.58 -12.02
C ASN A 73 6.86 -1.41 -12.32
N ARG A 74 7.38 -0.19 -12.17
CA ARG A 74 8.81 0.07 -12.31
C ARG A 74 9.65 -0.57 -11.21
N ILE A 75 9.15 -0.59 -9.98
CA ILE A 75 9.88 -1.13 -8.83
C ILE A 75 9.86 -2.66 -8.86
N ILE A 76 8.70 -3.26 -9.12
CA ILE A 76 8.59 -4.73 -9.23
C ILE A 76 9.38 -5.26 -10.44
N GLY A 77 9.47 -4.49 -11.54
CA GLY A 77 10.24 -4.90 -12.72
C GLY A 77 11.75 -5.09 -12.47
N LYS A 78 12.26 -4.66 -11.30
CA LYS A 78 13.63 -4.91 -10.85
C LYS A 78 13.78 -6.11 -9.91
N ARG A 79 12.67 -6.74 -9.51
CA ARG A 79 12.59 -7.77 -8.46
C ARG A 79 12.18 -9.09 -9.09
N SER A 80 13.15 -9.93 -9.44
CA SER A 80 12.89 -11.27 -9.99
C SER A 80 12.36 -12.26 -8.95
N ASP A 81 12.48 -11.91 -7.66
CA ASP A 81 11.99 -12.67 -6.52
C ASP A 81 10.48 -12.50 -6.29
N LEU A 82 9.82 -11.57 -6.99
CA LEU A 82 8.38 -11.34 -6.89
C LEU A 82 7.70 -11.78 -8.18
N LYS A 83 6.84 -12.81 -8.11
CA LYS A 83 5.94 -13.13 -9.22
C LYS A 83 4.71 -12.24 -9.17
N THR A 84 4.33 -11.76 -10.35
CA THR A 84 3.24 -10.79 -10.57
C THR A 84 3.01 -10.65 -12.06
N ASP A 85 1.77 -10.40 -12.47
CA ASP A 85 1.41 -9.98 -13.83
C ASP A 85 1.49 -8.45 -14.02
N GLY A 86 1.74 -7.72 -12.93
CA GLY A 86 1.88 -6.28 -12.86
C GLY A 86 0.61 -5.60 -12.34
N PHE A 87 0.78 -4.48 -11.64
CA PHE A 87 -0.34 -3.67 -11.20
C PHE A 87 -1.11 -3.13 -12.39
N SER A 88 -2.37 -3.55 -12.51
CA SER A 88 -3.29 -3.01 -13.50
C SER A 88 -3.76 -1.61 -13.12
N ILE A 89 -4.22 -0.83 -14.11
CA ILE A 89 -4.81 0.49 -13.85
C ILE A 89 -6.03 0.40 -12.93
N GLU A 90 -6.79 -0.69 -13.00
CA GLU A 90 -7.98 -0.88 -12.17
C GLU A 90 -7.63 -1.19 -10.72
N SER A 91 -6.57 -1.99 -10.51
CA SER A 91 -6.00 -2.21 -9.18
C SER A 91 -5.54 -0.90 -8.55
N CYS A 92 -4.83 -0.06 -9.32
CA CYS A 92 -4.37 1.25 -8.83
C CYS A 92 -5.51 2.25 -8.61
N ARG A 93 -6.56 2.27 -9.44
CA ARG A 93 -7.77 3.06 -9.17
C ARG A 93 -8.43 2.64 -7.88
N SER A 94 -8.58 1.34 -7.66
CA SER A 94 -9.15 0.80 -6.42
C SER A 94 -8.29 1.16 -5.20
N MET A 95 -6.96 1.16 -5.32
CA MET A 95 -6.07 1.57 -4.22
C MET A 95 -6.17 3.06 -3.92
N VAL A 96 -6.19 3.91 -4.96
CA VAL A 96 -6.36 5.35 -4.79
C VAL A 96 -7.70 5.65 -4.11
N ALA A 97 -8.79 5.08 -4.61
CA ALA A 97 -10.14 5.35 -4.10
C ALA A 97 -10.31 5.03 -2.60
N VAL A 98 -9.63 4.02 -2.07
CA VAL A 98 -9.75 3.65 -0.65
C VAL A 98 -8.73 4.36 0.26
N MET A 99 -7.78 5.09 -0.34
CA MET A 99 -6.77 5.87 0.36
C MET A 99 -7.03 7.38 0.28
N ASP A 100 -7.78 7.83 -0.72
CA ASP A 100 -8.23 9.21 -0.94
C ASP A 100 -9.27 9.60 0.12
N SER A 101 -8.77 10.14 1.23
CA SER A 101 -9.57 10.51 2.40
C SER A 101 -10.22 11.88 2.26
N ASP A 102 -9.69 12.74 1.38
CA ASP A 102 -10.20 14.09 1.12
C ASP A 102 -10.98 14.21 -0.19
N SER A 103 -11.21 13.08 -0.90
CA SER A 103 -12.06 12.97 -2.09
C SER A 103 -11.60 13.84 -3.26
N THR A 104 -10.29 13.99 -3.42
CA THR A 104 -9.68 14.72 -4.55
C THR A 104 -9.66 13.89 -5.84
N GLY A 105 -9.83 12.57 -5.73
CA GLY A 105 -9.66 11.59 -6.80
C GLY A 105 -8.21 11.17 -7.03
N LYS A 106 -7.27 11.67 -6.21
CA LYS A 106 -5.83 11.41 -6.27
C LYS A 106 -5.27 11.30 -4.84
N LEU A 107 -3.98 11.04 -4.70
CA LEU A 107 -3.34 10.94 -3.39
C LEU A 107 -2.45 12.13 -3.11
N GLY A 108 -2.78 12.89 -2.07
CA GLY A 108 -1.87 13.90 -1.53
C GLY A 108 -0.64 13.27 -0.86
N PHE A 109 0.30 14.11 -0.43
CA PHE A 109 1.58 13.65 0.15
C PHE A 109 1.41 12.65 1.29
N HIS A 110 0.51 12.93 2.24
CA HIS A 110 0.33 12.09 3.43
C HIS A 110 -0.35 10.76 3.11
N GLU A 111 -1.32 10.76 2.21
CA GLU A 111 -2.03 9.55 1.76
C GLU A 111 -1.10 8.65 0.97
N PHE A 112 -0.32 9.23 0.05
CA PHE A 112 0.71 8.50 -0.68
C PHE A 112 1.79 7.96 0.26
N LYS A 113 2.26 8.76 1.24
CA LYS A 113 3.23 8.30 2.26
C LYS A 113 2.71 7.10 3.04
N TYR A 114 1.45 7.16 3.47
CA TYR A 114 0.80 6.08 4.20
C TYR A 114 0.71 4.80 3.36
N LEU A 115 0.18 4.90 2.14
CA LEU A 115 0.11 3.79 1.19
C LEU A 115 1.49 3.20 0.93
N TRP A 116 2.48 4.05 0.62
CA TRP A 116 3.83 3.63 0.28
C TRP A 116 4.50 2.84 1.41
N ASN A 117 4.38 3.33 2.64
CA ASN A 117 4.96 2.67 3.81
C ASN A 117 4.33 1.30 4.08
N ASN A 118 3.01 1.18 3.93
CA ASN A 118 2.32 -0.11 4.05
C ASN A 118 2.75 -1.08 2.94
N ILE A 119 2.87 -0.62 1.69
CA ILE A 119 3.35 -1.46 0.58
C ILE A 119 4.76 -2.00 0.88
N LYS A 120 5.70 -1.17 1.35
CA LYS A 120 7.05 -1.62 1.74
C LYS A 120 7.00 -2.67 2.86
N LYS A 121 6.20 -2.43 3.91
CA LYS A 121 6.04 -3.37 5.02
C LYS A 121 5.50 -4.72 4.52
N TRP A 122 4.45 -4.69 3.73
CA TRP A 122 3.81 -5.90 3.20
C TRP A 122 4.68 -6.63 2.19
N GLN A 123 5.51 -5.91 1.41
CA GLN A 123 6.53 -6.53 0.58
C GLN A 123 7.51 -7.35 1.41
N CYS A 124 7.98 -6.83 2.53
CA CYS A 124 8.90 -7.57 3.40
C CYS A 124 8.25 -8.81 4.01
N ILE A 125 6.96 -8.72 4.35
CA ILE A 125 6.17 -9.86 4.84
C ILE A 125 5.99 -10.91 3.75
N TYR A 126 5.68 -10.49 2.51
CA TYR A 126 5.55 -11.40 1.38
C TYR A 126 6.83 -12.22 1.20
N ILE A 127 7.99 -11.55 1.13
CA ILE A 127 9.28 -12.21 0.92
C ILE A 127 9.66 -13.12 2.10
N SER A 128 9.32 -12.75 3.34
CA SER A 128 9.68 -13.55 4.51
C SER A 128 8.76 -14.74 4.75
N ASN A 129 7.55 -14.74 4.16
CA ASN A 129 6.57 -15.82 4.29
C ASN A 129 6.47 -16.73 3.05
N ASP A 130 7.09 -16.36 1.92
CA ASP A 130 7.35 -17.25 0.78
C ASP A 130 8.49 -18.22 1.15
N ALA A 131 8.13 -19.27 1.90
CA ALA A 131 9.07 -20.19 2.52
C ALA A 131 9.70 -21.14 1.49
N ASP A 132 8.94 -21.50 0.45
CA ASP A 132 9.41 -22.33 -0.65
C ASP A 132 10.14 -21.53 -1.75
N ARG A 133 10.16 -20.20 -1.64
CA ARG A 133 10.78 -19.27 -2.61
C ARG A 133 10.19 -19.41 -4.00
N SER A 134 8.91 -19.74 -4.09
CA SER A 134 8.18 -19.82 -5.35
C SER A 134 7.96 -18.45 -5.98
N GLY A 135 8.13 -17.37 -5.22
CA GLY A 135 7.77 -16.00 -5.58
C GLY A 135 6.28 -15.72 -5.41
N LEU A 136 5.52 -16.65 -4.82
CA LEU A 136 4.07 -16.62 -4.58
C LEU A 136 3.79 -16.89 -3.10
N ILE A 137 2.61 -16.49 -2.63
CA ILE A 137 2.10 -16.90 -1.32
C ILE A 137 1.05 -17.98 -1.52
N SER A 138 1.37 -19.20 -1.12
CA SER A 138 0.42 -20.32 -1.15
C SER A 138 -0.66 -20.16 -0.08
N SER A 139 -1.77 -20.89 -0.25
CA SER A 139 -2.83 -21.00 0.75
C SER A 139 -2.35 -21.48 2.13
N GLN A 140 -1.22 -22.19 2.22
CA GLN A 140 -0.64 -22.62 3.50
C GLN A 140 0.19 -21.50 4.15
N GLU A 141 0.80 -20.62 3.38
CA GLU A 141 1.62 -19.49 3.86
C GLU A 141 0.77 -18.25 4.19
N LEU A 142 -0.37 -18.09 3.51
CA LEU A 142 -1.26 -16.94 3.62
C LEU A 142 -1.66 -16.59 5.07
N PRO A 143 -2.04 -17.55 5.95
CA PRO A 143 -2.43 -17.22 7.31
C PRO A 143 -1.29 -16.59 8.13
N ALA A 144 -0.06 -17.09 7.96
CA ALA A 144 1.10 -16.54 8.64
C ALA A 144 1.42 -15.12 8.13
N ALA A 145 1.38 -14.92 6.80
CA ALA A 145 1.60 -13.62 6.18
C ALA A 145 0.58 -12.57 6.64
N PHE A 146 -0.71 -12.90 6.66
CA PHE A 146 -1.78 -11.97 7.08
C PHE A 146 -1.70 -11.64 8.57
N LYS A 147 -1.37 -12.63 9.41
CA LYS A 147 -1.13 -12.41 10.83
C LYS A 147 0.04 -11.45 11.05
N ALA A 148 1.16 -11.64 10.33
CA ALA A 148 2.31 -10.73 10.36
C ALA A 148 1.98 -9.32 9.84
N ALA A 149 1.05 -9.21 8.88
CA ALA A 149 0.56 -7.93 8.39
C ALA A 149 -0.33 -7.18 9.40
N GLY A 150 -0.83 -7.86 10.44
CA GLY A 150 -1.69 -7.31 11.49
C GLY A 150 -3.17 -7.68 11.35
N PHE A 151 -3.50 -8.68 10.52
CA PHE A 151 -4.86 -9.10 10.23
C PHE A 151 -5.11 -10.55 10.67
N PRO A 152 -5.48 -10.79 11.93
CA PRO A 152 -5.87 -12.11 12.40
C PRO A 152 -7.30 -12.43 11.93
N LEU A 153 -7.41 -12.96 10.70
CA LEU A 153 -8.70 -13.35 10.13
C LEU A 153 -9.14 -14.73 10.64
N ASN A 154 -10.44 -15.02 10.57
CA ASN A 154 -10.96 -16.38 10.78
C ASN A 154 -10.88 -17.20 9.48
N ASP A 155 -11.04 -18.53 9.60
CA ASP A 155 -10.90 -19.46 8.47
C ASP A 155 -11.86 -19.16 7.31
N GLN A 156 -13.08 -18.73 7.62
CA GLN A 156 -14.06 -18.38 6.60
C GLN A 156 -13.62 -17.18 5.76
N LEU A 157 -13.06 -16.14 6.39
CA LEU A 157 -12.52 -14.99 5.69
C LEU A 157 -11.28 -15.37 4.87
N PHE A 158 -10.40 -16.24 5.38
CA PHE A 158 -9.26 -16.74 4.62
C PHE A 158 -9.68 -17.45 3.34
N GLN A 159 -10.68 -18.33 3.41
CA GLN A 159 -11.21 -19.02 2.22
C GLN A 159 -11.76 -18.04 1.18
N LEU A 160 -12.42 -16.96 1.62
CA LEU A 160 -12.89 -15.90 0.72
C LEU A 160 -11.74 -15.13 0.08
N MET A 161 -10.66 -14.85 0.82
CA MET A 161 -9.49 -14.18 0.28
C MET A 161 -8.78 -15.04 -0.76
N VAL A 162 -8.56 -16.32 -0.47
CA VAL A 162 -7.97 -17.28 -1.43
C VAL A 162 -8.83 -17.35 -2.69
N ARG A 163 -10.16 -17.52 -2.57
CA ARG A 163 -11.04 -17.62 -3.72
C ARG A 163 -11.07 -16.35 -4.59
N ARG A 164 -10.84 -15.18 -4.00
CA ARG A 164 -10.93 -13.89 -4.71
C ARG A 164 -9.60 -13.44 -5.31
N TYR A 165 -8.48 -13.74 -4.67
CA TYR A 165 -7.17 -13.15 -4.98
C TYR A 165 -6.10 -14.18 -5.37
N SER A 166 -6.37 -15.48 -5.23
CA SER A 166 -5.44 -16.54 -5.64
C SER A 166 -5.85 -17.17 -6.96
N ASP A 167 -4.88 -17.80 -7.62
CA ASP A 167 -5.09 -18.65 -8.79
C ASP A 167 -5.82 -19.97 -8.45
N GLU A 168 -6.06 -20.81 -9.46
CA GLU A 168 -6.71 -22.11 -9.31
C GLU A 168 -5.91 -23.10 -8.43
N GLN A 169 -4.62 -22.86 -8.25
CA GLN A 169 -3.73 -23.65 -7.40
C GLN A 169 -3.69 -23.10 -5.96
N GLY A 170 -4.39 -22.00 -5.67
CA GLY A 170 -4.43 -21.35 -4.37
C GLY A 170 -3.17 -20.55 -4.07
N ASN A 171 -2.45 -20.10 -5.10
CA ASN A 171 -1.29 -19.21 -4.96
C ASN A 171 -1.70 -17.76 -5.26
N MET A 172 -1.23 -16.85 -4.43
CA MET A 172 -1.45 -15.41 -4.56
C MET A 172 -0.14 -14.75 -5.02
N ASP A 173 -0.18 -14.01 -6.11
CA ASP A 173 0.94 -13.22 -6.58
C ASP A 173 1.01 -11.84 -5.89
N PHE A 174 2.08 -11.10 -6.18
CA PHE A 174 2.44 -9.93 -5.38
C PHE A 174 1.43 -8.77 -5.49
N ASP A 175 0.91 -8.47 -6.69
CA ASP A 175 -0.04 -7.38 -6.88
C ASP A 175 -1.42 -7.72 -6.30
N ASN A 176 -1.88 -8.98 -6.38
CA ASN A 176 -3.09 -9.41 -5.67
C ASN A 176 -2.92 -9.37 -4.15
N PHE A 177 -1.75 -9.76 -3.63
CA PHE A 177 -1.45 -9.66 -2.20
C PHE A 177 -1.52 -8.22 -1.69
N ILE A 178 -0.86 -7.29 -2.40
CA ILE A 178 -0.90 -5.86 -2.04
C ILE A 178 -2.31 -5.30 -2.19
N GLY A 179 -3.01 -5.57 -3.30
CA GLY A 179 -4.37 -5.13 -3.52
C GLY A 179 -5.34 -5.61 -2.45
N CYS A 180 -5.20 -6.87 -2.02
CA CYS A 180 -5.98 -7.43 -0.93
C CYS A 180 -5.73 -6.70 0.40
N LEU A 181 -4.45 -6.50 0.78
CA LEU A 181 -4.11 -5.86 2.04
C LEU A 181 -4.48 -4.38 2.08
N VAL A 182 -4.34 -3.63 0.97
CA VAL A 182 -4.82 -2.24 0.87
C VAL A 182 -6.32 -2.17 1.14
N ARG A 183 -7.11 -3.04 0.48
CA ARG A 183 -8.56 -3.07 0.69
C ARG A 183 -8.92 -3.48 2.12
N LEU A 184 -8.25 -4.48 2.67
CA LEU A 184 -8.51 -4.97 4.02
C LEU A 184 -8.21 -3.90 5.07
N ASP A 185 -7.05 -3.24 4.97
CA ASP A 185 -6.66 -2.12 5.83
C ASP A 185 -7.70 -1.00 5.80
N ALA A 186 -8.13 -0.59 4.61
CA ALA A 186 -9.13 0.45 4.44
C ALA A 186 -10.48 0.10 5.07
N MET A 187 -10.96 -1.14 4.89
CA MET A 187 -12.20 -1.59 5.51
C MET A 187 -12.09 -1.64 7.04
N CYS A 188 -10.96 -2.10 7.58
CA CYS A 188 -10.71 -2.10 9.02
C CYS A 188 -10.67 -0.67 9.59
N ARG A 189 -10.04 0.28 8.89
CA ARG A 189 -10.02 1.70 9.31
C ARG A 189 -11.41 2.30 9.28
N ALA A 190 -12.15 2.12 8.20
CA ALA A 190 -13.51 2.62 8.06
C ALA A 190 -14.43 2.08 9.18
N PHE A 191 -14.36 0.77 9.44
CA PHE A 191 -15.12 0.15 10.53
C PHE A 191 -14.76 0.76 11.89
N LYS A 192 -13.47 0.88 12.22
CA LYS A 192 -13.02 1.48 13.49
C LYS A 192 -13.44 2.94 13.65
N THR A 193 -13.49 3.70 12.57
CA THR A 193 -13.97 5.09 12.61
C THR A 193 -15.47 5.18 12.93
N LEU A 194 -16.25 4.19 12.51
CA LEU A 194 -17.70 4.13 12.74
C LEU A 194 -18.06 3.48 14.08
N ASP A 195 -17.29 2.51 14.57
CA ASP A 195 -17.46 1.80 15.85
C ASP A 195 -16.90 2.61 17.04
N LYS A 196 -17.54 3.75 17.34
CA LYS A 196 -17.05 4.70 18.36
C LYS A 196 -17.05 4.15 19.78
N ASP A 197 -17.88 3.17 20.08
CA ASP A 197 -17.97 2.52 21.40
C ASP A 197 -17.19 1.20 21.48
N ASN A 198 -16.50 0.81 20.40
CA ASN A 198 -15.68 -0.40 20.31
C ASN A 198 -16.45 -1.68 20.68
N ASN A 199 -17.72 -1.75 20.30
CA ASN A 199 -18.57 -2.89 20.63
C ASN A 199 -18.56 -3.97 19.52
N GLY A 200 -17.87 -3.71 18.40
CA GLY A 200 -17.76 -4.64 17.28
C GLY A 200 -18.97 -4.61 16.34
N THR A 201 -19.82 -3.60 16.41
CA THR A 201 -21.02 -3.43 15.58
C THR A 201 -21.16 -1.98 15.11
N ILE A 202 -21.49 -1.78 13.83
CA ILE A 202 -21.81 -0.46 13.28
C ILE A 202 -23.26 -0.42 12.82
N LYS A 203 -23.91 0.74 13.00
CA LYS A 203 -25.26 0.98 12.49
C LYS A 203 -25.18 2.01 11.37
N VAL A 204 -25.56 1.59 10.18
CA VAL A 204 -25.53 2.38 8.95
C VAL A 204 -26.89 2.35 8.28
N ASN A 205 -27.22 3.40 7.54
CA ASN A 205 -28.43 3.47 6.72
C ASN A 205 -28.11 3.21 5.23
N ILE A 206 -29.14 3.11 4.39
CA ILE A 206 -28.96 2.75 2.97
C ILE A 206 -28.08 3.73 2.20
N GLN A 207 -28.07 5.02 2.55
CA GLN A 207 -27.24 6.05 1.90
C GLN A 207 -25.75 5.95 2.30
N GLU A 208 -25.44 5.27 3.41
CA GLU A 208 -24.08 5.06 3.90
C GLU A 208 -23.48 3.74 3.38
N VAL A 209 -24.30 2.86 2.79
CA VAL A 209 -23.91 1.54 2.28
C VAL A 209 -23.93 1.46 0.76
N ASN A 210 -24.83 2.20 0.10
CA ASN A 210 -24.97 2.24 -1.36
C ASN A 210 -24.18 3.36 -2.02
#